data_AF-A0A967F831-F1
#
_entry.id   AF-A0A967F831-F1
#
_cell.length_a   1.000
_cell.length_b   1.000
_cell.length_c   1.000
_cell.angle_alpha   90.00
_cell.angle_beta   90.00
_cell.angle_gamma   90.00
#
_symmetry.space_group_name_H-M   'P 1'
#
loop_
_entity.id
_entity.type
_entity.pdbx_description
1 polymer ?
#
loop_
_entity_poly.entity_id
_entity_poly.type
_entity_poly.pdbx_seq_one_letter_code
_entity_poly.pdbx_strand_id
1 'polypeptide(L)'
;KEALKLAEDILGKLTRTPGPRHPTTLAASDNLAQTLRAAGDAAGAEGVYREALAHLRPPGQEPEHELPQLGSVLYQLADVLREQGKLEEARQRAEESVAAYERHPAWPESPRQHAPRVLEQVLKELGEQSDQPVKEPSRE
;
A
#
# COMPACT_ATOMS: atom_id res chain seq x y z
N LYS A 1 -9.83 20.54 2.69
CA LYS A 1 -8.81 20.92 1.67
C LYS A 1 -7.49 21.39 2.31
N GLU A 2 -7.51 22.13 3.43
CA GLU A 2 -6.27 22.50 4.15
C GLU A 2 -5.46 21.33 4.72
N ALA A 3 -6.12 20.31 5.28
CA ALA A 3 -5.43 19.14 5.83
C ALA A 3 -4.59 18.37 4.79
N LEU A 4 -5.08 18.31 3.55
CA LEU A 4 -4.43 17.66 2.42
C LEU A 4 -3.17 18.42 2.01
N LYS A 5 -3.29 19.74 1.86
CA LYS A 5 -2.20 20.65 1.49
C LYS A 5 -1.11 20.70 2.57
N LEU A 6 -1.50 20.66 3.84
CA LEU A 6 -0.58 20.60 4.97
C LEU A 6 0.19 19.28 5.01
N ALA A 7 -0.49 18.17 4.75
CA ALA A 7 0.13 16.86 4.74
C ALA A 7 1.05 16.66 3.52
N GLU A 8 0.72 17.20 2.33
CA GLU A 8 1.63 17.27 1.17
C GLU A 8 2.89 18.11 1.48
N ASP A 9 2.72 19.27 2.10
CA ASP A 9 3.84 20.17 2.47
C ASP A 9 4.74 19.52 3.55
N ILE A 10 4.15 18.81 4.51
CA ILE A 10 4.88 18.02 5.50
C ILE A 10 5.63 16.87 4.83
N LEU A 11 5.02 16.16 3.87
CA LEU A 11 5.70 15.11 3.12
C LEU A 11 6.91 15.65 2.37
N GLY A 12 6.76 16.77 1.66
CA GLY A 12 7.84 17.45 0.95
C GLY A 12 8.97 17.94 1.86
N LYS A 13 8.66 18.32 3.10
CA LYS A 13 9.65 18.71 4.11
C LYS A 13 10.37 17.49 4.72
N LEU A 14 9.64 16.40 4.93
CA LEU A 14 10.17 15.16 5.49
C LEU A 14 10.99 14.34 4.48
N THR A 15 10.64 14.36 3.19
CA THR A 15 11.49 13.80 2.13
C THR A 15 12.81 14.56 1.98
N ARG A 16 12.85 15.85 2.32
CA ARG A 16 14.06 16.70 2.25
C ARG A 16 14.95 16.67 3.49
N THR A 17 14.39 16.58 4.69
CA THR A 17 15.16 16.82 5.93
C THR A 17 15.71 15.52 6.53
N PRO A 18 14.87 14.56 6.97
CA PRO A 18 15.34 13.23 7.36
C PRO A 18 15.53 12.26 6.18
N GLY A 19 14.95 12.56 5.00
CA GLY A 19 15.06 11.73 3.80
C GLY A 19 13.83 10.83 3.59
N PRO A 20 13.63 10.32 2.37
CA PRO A 20 12.40 9.62 2.00
C PRO A 20 12.27 8.20 2.56
N ARG A 21 13.39 7.61 3.05
CA ARG A 21 13.42 6.28 3.68
C ARG A 21 13.33 6.35 5.21
N HIS A 22 13.18 7.55 5.78
CA HIS A 22 13.14 7.73 7.23
C HIS A 22 11.78 7.30 7.81
N PRO A 23 11.73 6.61 8.98
CA PRO A 23 10.49 6.15 9.59
C PRO A 23 9.44 7.25 9.77
N THR A 24 9.85 8.46 10.14
CA THR A 24 8.96 9.62 10.28
C THR A 24 8.30 10.03 8.97
N THR A 25 9.04 9.96 7.85
CA THR A 25 8.51 10.31 6.52
C THR A 25 7.44 9.31 6.11
N LEU A 26 7.65 8.03 6.39
CA LEU A 26 6.71 6.96 6.04
C LEU A 26 5.48 6.95 6.94
N ALA A 27 5.63 7.25 8.23
CA ALA A 27 4.50 7.50 9.12
C ALA A 27 3.65 8.70 8.65
N ALA A 28 4.29 9.74 8.11
CA ALA A 28 3.56 10.86 7.51
C ALA A 28 2.85 10.46 6.21
N SER A 29 3.46 9.64 5.35
CA SER A 29 2.82 9.08 4.15
C SER A 29 1.57 8.27 4.50
N ASP A 30 1.65 7.40 5.50
CA ASP A 30 0.52 6.59 5.98
C ASP A 30 -0.61 7.49 6.51
N ASN A 31 -0.30 8.45 7.39
CA ASN A 31 -1.29 9.38 7.90
C ASN A 31 -1.97 10.20 6.80
N LEU A 32 -1.21 10.64 5.79
CA LEU A 32 -1.75 11.35 4.63
C LEU A 32 -2.68 10.44 3.81
N ALA A 33 -2.24 9.21 3.51
CA ALA A 33 -3.05 8.25 2.77
C ALA A 33 -4.34 7.87 3.51
N GLN A 34 -4.29 7.68 4.83
CA GLN A 34 -5.49 7.45 5.64
C GLN A 34 -6.42 8.66 5.65
N THR A 35 -5.88 9.87 5.73
CA THR A 35 -6.68 11.11 5.64
C THR A 35 -7.38 11.23 4.28
N LEU A 36 -6.66 10.88 3.20
CA LEU A 36 -7.18 10.85 1.84
C LEU A 36 -8.32 9.83 1.70
N ARG A 37 -8.14 8.60 2.21
CA ARG A 37 -9.20 7.57 2.25
C ARG A 37 -10.43 8.05 3.03
N ALA A 38 -10.24 8.62 4.21
CA ALA A 38 -11.33 9.15 5.02
C ALA A 38 -12.08 10.31 4.34
N ALA A 39 -11.38 11.06 3.46
CA ALA A 39 -11.98 12.07 2.61
C ALA A 39 -12.64 11.52 1.32
N GLY A 40 -12.61 10.20 1.11
CA GLY A 40 -13.14 9.53 -0.09
C GLY A 40 -12.19 9.55 -1.29
N ASP A 41 -10.95 10.02 -1.13
CA ASP A 41 -9.95 10.10 -2.19
C ASP A 41 -8.98 8.90 -2.14
N ALA A 42 -9.49 7.73 -2.48
CA ALA A 42 -8.68 6.51 -2.56
C ALA A 42 -7.57 6.61 -3.63
N ALA A 43 -7.80 7.36 -4.70
CA ALA A 43 -6.82 7.58 -5.77
C ALA A 43 -5.62 8.41 -5.28
N GLY A 44 -5.87 9.46 -4.49
CA GLY A 44 -4.81 10.22 -3.83
C GLY A 44 -4.00 9.35 -2.87
N ALA A 45 -4.67 8.52 -2.07
CA ALA A 45 -4.00 7.61 -1.13
C ALA A 45 -3.09 6.59 -1.85
N GLU A 46 -3.55 6.05 -2.98
CA GLU A 46 -2.77 5.18 -3.84
C GLU A 46 -1.52 5.89 -4.38
N GLY A 47 -1.65 7.15 -4.79
CA GLY A 47 -0.53 7.98 -5.25
C GLY A 47 0.57 8.13 -4.19
N VAL A 48 0.18 8.43 -2.96
CA VAL A 48 1.11 8.60 -1.82
C VAL A 48 1.88 7.32 -1.54
N TYR A 49 1.21 6.16 -1.52
CA TYR A 49 1.90 4.88 -1.30
C TYR A 49 2.79 4.48 -2.47
N ARG A 50 2.42 4.78 -3.72
CA ARG A 50 3.28 4.54 -4.87
C ARG A 50 4.55 5.40 -4.85
N GLU A 51 4.45 6.66 -4.44
CA GLU A 51 5.61 7.54 -4.26
C GLU A 51 6.54 6.99 -3.16
N ALA A 52 5.98 6.63 -2.01
CA ALA A 52 6.74 6.00 -0.93
C ALA A 52 7.44 4.71 -1.37
N LEU A 53 6.76 3.87 -2.17
CA LEU A 53 7.33 2.64 -2.72
C LEU A 53 8.51 2.93 -3.66
N ALA A 54 8.39 3.92 -4.54
CA ALA A 54 9.47 4.31 -5.45
C ALA A 54 10.72 4.81 -4.70
N HIS A 55 10.54 5.46 -3.56
CA HIS A 55 11.65 5.87 -2.69
C HIS A 55 12.28 4.72 -1.90
N LEU A 56 11.47 3.72 -1.52
CA LEU A 56 11.94 2.56 -0.78
C LEU A 56 12.64 1.53 -1.66
N ARG A 57 12.27 1.48 -2.94
CA ARG A 57 12.87 0.62 -3.97
C ARG A 57 13.15 1.38 -5.28
N PRO A 58 14.15 2.28 -5.29
CA PRO A 58 14.73 2.82 -6.51
C PRO A 58 15.29 1.72 -7.42
N PRO A 59 15.36 1.98 -8.74
CA PRO A 59 15.93 1.06 -9.70
C PRO A 59 17.40 0.74 -9.36
N GLY A 60 17.76 -0.54 -9.44
CA GLY A 60 19.11 -1.02 -9.11
C GLY A 60 19.39 -1.19 -7.61
N GLN A 61 18.38 -1.07 -6.75
CA GLN A 61 18.54 -1.40 -5.34
C GLN A 61 18.52 -2.93 -5.14
N GLU A 62 19.62 -3.44 -4.60
CA GLU A 62 19.73 -4.86 -4.25
C GLU A 62 18.75 -5.23 -3.11
N PRO A 63 18.18 -6.46 -3.13
CA PRO A 63 17.25 -6.95 -2.10
C PRO A 63 17.77 -6.85 -0.67
N GLU A 64 19.08 -6.97 -0.47
CA GLU A 64 19.76 -6.83 0.83
C GLU A 64 19.63 -5.42 1.45
N HIS A 65 19.40 -4.39 0.64
CA HIS A 65 19.23 -3.01 1.09
C HIS A 65 17.76 -2.63 1.26
N GLU A 66 16.83 -3.57 1.13
CA GLU A 66 15.41 -3.35 1.44
C GLU A 66 15.24 -3.06 2.94
N LEU A 67 14.28 -2.19 3.25
CA LEU A 67 13.98 -1.78 4.60
C LEU A 67 12.61 -2.35 5.01
N PRO A 68 12.36 -2.60 6.31
CA PRO A 68 11.11 -3.20 6.77
C PRO A 68 9.85 -2.43 6.39
N GLN A 69 9.98 -1.12 6.15
CA GLN A 69 8.87 -0.29 5.72
C GLN A 69 8.42 -0.59 4.29
N LEU A 70 9.25 -1.25 3.47
CA LEU A 70 8.84 -1.73 2.14
C LEU A 70 7.65 -2.67 2.26
N GLY A 71 7.72 -3.66 3.15
CA GLY A 71 6.61 -4.57 3.40
C GLY A 71 5.37 -3.82 3.88
N SER A 72 5.53 -2.82 4.74
CA SER A 72 4.40 -2.05 5.25
C SER A 72 3.69 -1.25 4.17
N VAL A 73 4.43 -0.54 3.34
CA VAL A 73 3.88 0.24 2.23
C VAL A 73 3.20 -0.68 1.21
N LEU A 74 3.74 -1.88 0.96
CA LEU A 74 3.16 -2.83 0.01
C LEU A 74 1.78 -3.34 0.43
N TYR A 75 1.60 -3.80 1.68
CA TYR A 75 0.27 -4.24 2.11
C TYR A 75 -0.69 -3.05 2.29
N GLN A 76 -0.22 -1.87 2.68
CA GLN A 76 -1.07 -0.68 2.78
C GLN A 76 -1.57 -0.24 1.40
N LEU A 77 -0.71 -0.30 0.38
CA LEU A 77 -1.10 -0.08 -1.00
C LEU A 77 -2.09 -1.15 -1.49
N ALA A 78 -1.89 -2.42 -1.12
CA ALA A 78 -2.84 -3.49 -1.44
C ALA A 78 -4.23 -3.21 -0.86
N ASP A 79 -4.33 -2.76 0.39
CA ASP A 79 -5.60 -2.38 1.01
C ASP A 79 -6.30 -1.24 0.25
N VAL A 80 -5.56 -0.20 -0.15
CA VAL A 80 -6.14 0.92 -0.92
C VAL A 80 -6.60 0.48 -2.30
N LEU A 81 -5.86 -0.42 -2.96
CA LEU A 81 -6.26 -0.98 -4.24
C LEU A 81 -7.50 -1.88 -4.11
N ARG A 82 -7.59 -2.64 -3.01
CA ARG A 82 -8.74 -3.47 -2.68
C ARG A 82 -10.01 -2.64 -2.52
N GLU A 83 -9.94 -1.52 -1.79
CA GLU A 83 -11.06 -0.57 -1.65
C GLU A 83 -11.52 0.03 -2.98
N GLN A 84 -10.63 0.15 -3.96
CA GLN A 84 -10.96 0.60 -5.30
C GLN A 84 -11.48 -0.50 -6.22
N GLY A 85 -11.57 -1.75 -5.73
CA GLY A 85 -11.95 -2.91 -6.53
C GLY A 85 -10.87 -3.39 -7.51
N LYS A 86 -9.64 -2.86 -7.43
CA LYS A 86 -8.49 -3.29 -8.24
C LYS A 86 -7.86 -4.56 -7.62
N LEU A 87 -8.66 -5.61 -7.47
CA LEU A 87 -8.32 -6.79 -6.68
C LEU A 87 -7.08 -7.54 -7.19
N GLU A 88 -6.89 -7.65 -8.51
CA GLU A 88 -5.70 -8.27 -9.09
C GLU A 88 -4.41 -7.50 -8.77
N GLU A 89 -4.45 -6.16 -8.84
CA GLU A 89 -3.29 -5.34 -8.50
C GLU A 89 -3.05 -5.36 -6.98
N ALA A 90 -4.12 -5.34 -6.18
CA ALA A 90 -4.04 -5.51 -4.73
C ALA A 90 -3.38 -6.84 -4.35
N ARG A 91 -3.73 -7.92 -5.05
CA ARG A 91 -3.18 -9.27 -4.82
C ARG A 91 -1.68 -9.26 -5.07
N GLN A 92 -1.24 -8.74 -6.20
CA GLN A 92 0.19 -8.67 -6.53
C GLN A 92 0.97 -7.91 -5.46
N ARG A 93 0.46 -6.78 -4.97
CA ARG A 93 1.12 -5.99 -3.92
C ARG A 93 1.13 -6.69 -2.56
N ALA A 94 0.08 -7.42 -2.22
CA ALA A 94 0.02 -8.20 -1.00
C ALA A 94 0.97 -9.41 -1.04
N GLU A 95 1.03 -10.14 -2.16
CA GLU A 95 2.01 -11.22 -2.38
C GLU A 95 3.44 -10.71 -2.28
N GLU A 96 3.73 -9.56 -2.89
CA GLU A 96 5.04 -8.91 -2.82
C GLU A 96 5.40 -8.49 -1.39
N SER A 97 4.42 -8.02 -0.61
CA SER A 97 4.62 -7.73 0.82
C SER A 97 5.00 -8.98 1.60
N VAL A 98 4.30 -10.10 1.40
CA VAL A 98 4.59 -11.37 2.08
C VAL A 98 5.98 -11.85 1.70
N ALA A 99 6.30 -11.88 0.40
CA ALA A 99 7.60 -12.29 -0.10
C ALA A 99 8.74 -11.40 0.44
N ALA A 100 8.50 -10.09 0.65
CA ALA A 100 9.48 -9.22 1.28
C ALA A 100 9.72 -9.61 2.76
N TYR A 101 8.66 -9.87 3.54
CA TYR A 101 8.82 -10.30 4.93
C TYR A 101 9.40 -11.71 5.09
N GLU A 102 9.18 -12.60 4.13
CA GLU A 102 9.77 -13.94 4.08
C GLU A 102 11.26 -13.89 3.75
N ARG A 103 11.67 -13.03 2.80
CA ARG A 103 13.08 -12.79 2.48
C ARG A 103 13.85 -12.19 3.66
N HIS A 104 13.17 -11.43 4.52
CA HIS A 104 13.78 -10.72 5.64
C HIS A 104 13.18 -11.14 7.00
N PRO A 105 13.55 -12.31 7.54
CA PRO A 105 13.04 -12.81 8.83
C PRO A 105 13.44 -11.94 10.04
N ALA A 106 14.43 -11.06 9.89
CA ALA A 106 14.84 -10.09 10.92
C ALA A 106 13.94 -8.84 11.01
N TRP A 107 13.01 -8.63 10.07
CA TRP A 107 12.08 -7.50 10.11
C TRP A 107 11.06 -7.62 11.26
N PRO A 108 10.44 -6.50 11.69
CA PRO A 108 9.48 -6.49 12.79
C PRO A 108 8.31 -7.45 12.57
N GLU A 109 7.95 -8.19 13.62
CA GLU A 109 6.96 -9.27 13.54
C GLU A 109 5.51 -8.78 13.38
N SER A 110 5.15 -7.65 14.01
CA SER A 110 3.79 -7.12 13.94
C SER A 110 3.36 -6.81 12.49
N PRO A 111 4.11 -6.03 11.69
CA PRO A 111 3.82 -5.84 10.27
C PRO A 111 3.87 -7.14 9.44
N ARG A 112 4.78 -8.06 9.78
CA ARG A 112 4.88 -9.38 9.12
C ARG A 112 3.59 -10.20 9.27
N GLN A 113 2.92 -10.12 10.41
CA GLN A 113 1.64 -10.82 10.63
C GLN A 113 0.45 -10.18 9.91
N HIS A 114 0.55 -8.91 9.54
CA HIS A 114 -0.52 -8.20 8.82
C HIS A 114 -0.53 -8.49 7.32
N ALA A 115 0.65 -8.57 6.68
CA ALA A 115 0.78 -8.86 5.26
C ALA A 115 -0.02 -10.10 4.77
N PRO A 116 0.07 -11.29 5.40
CA PRO A 116 -0.67 -12.46 4.95
C PRO A 116 -2.19 -12.32 5.15
N ARG A 117 -2.65 -11.58 6.17
CA ARG A 117 -4.08 -11.32 6.36
C ARG A 117 -4.65 -10.44 5.25
N VAL A 118 -3.90 -9.43 4.82
CA VAL A 118 -4.30 -8.58 3.69
C VAL A 118 -4.39 -9.41 2.41
N LEU A 119 -3.40 -10.28 2.16
CA LEU A 119 -3.42 -11.20 1.02
C LEU A 119 -4.65 -12.13 1.06
N GLU A 120 -4.91 -12.76 2.20
CA GLU A 120 -6.08 -13.64 2.38
C GLU A 120 -7.39 -12.89 2.09
N GLN A 121 -7.54 -11.67 2.61
CA GLN A 121 -8.73 -10.85 2.39
C GLN A 121 -8.90 -10.49 0.90
N VAL A 122 -7.83 -10.10 0.21
CA VAL A 122 -7.87 -9.81 -1.23
C VAL A 122 -8.25 -11.06 -2.03
N LEU A 123 -7.65 -12.22 -1.71
CA LEU A 123 -7.96 -13.48 -2.41
C LEU A 123 -9.40 -13.91 -2.20
N LYS A 124 -9.94 -13.71 -0.98
CA LYS A 124 -11.34 -13.99 -0.69
C LYS A 124 -12.26 -13.11 -1.54
N GLU A 125 -12.03 -11.80 -1.56
CA GLU A 125 -12.83 -10.85 -2.36
C GLU A 125 -12.71 -11.13 -3.87
N LEU A 126 -11.52 -11.55 -4.34
CA LEU A 126 -11.28 -11.91 -5.74
C LEU A 126 -12.04 -13.19 -6.13
N GLY A 127 -12.08 -14.17 -5.22
CA GLY A 127 -12.89 -15.38 -5.36
C GLY A 127 -14.39 -15.07 -5.37
N GLU A 128 -14.86 -14.21 -4.46
CA GLU A 128 -16.25 -13.74 -4.41
C GLU A 128 -16.66 -12.97 -5.67
N GLN A 129 -15.75 -12.17 -6.26
CA GLN A 129 -15.99 -11.49 -7.54
C GLN A 129 -16.16 -12.46 -8.71
N SER A 130 -15.42 -13.56 -8.69
CA SER A 130 -15.46 -14.59 -9.74
C SER A 130 -16.69 -15.49 -9.64
N ASP A 131 -17.24 -15.64 -8.43
CA ASP A 131 -18.45 -16.44 -8.15
C ASP A 131 -19.76 -15.64 -8.33
N GLN A 132 -19.70 -14.32 -8.57
CA GLN A 132 -20.91 -13.55 -8.87
C GLN A 132 -21.51 -14.04 -10.20
N PRO A 133 -22.76 -14.53 -10.22
CA PRO A 133 -23.40 -14.93 -11.46
C PRO A 133 -23.43 -13.71 -12.38
N VAL A 134 -22.79 -13.82 -13.54
CA VAL A 134 -22.90 -12.86 -14.63
C VAL A 134 -24.39 -12.66 -14.86
N LYS A 135 -24.94 -11.54 -14.38
CA LYS A 135 -26.33 -11.18 -14.70
C LYS A 135 -26.35 -10.99 -16.21
N GLU A 136 -26.79 -12.02 -16.93
CA GLU A 136 -27.16 -11.91 -18.33
C GLU A 136 -28.05 -10.67 -18.46
N PRO A 137 -27.69 -9.68 -19.30
CA PRO A 137 -28.60 -8.58 -19.54
C PRO A 137 -29.83 -9.19 -20.20
N SER A 138 -30.95 -9.14 -19.48
CA SER A 138 -32.26 -9.54 -19.97
C SER A 138 -32.48 -8.87 -21.32
N ARG A 139 -32.43 -9.67 -22.40
CA ARG A 139 -32.92 -9.25 -23.71
C ARG A 139 -34.44 -9.30 -23.63
N GLU A 140 -35.06 -8.15 -23.42
CA GLU A 140 -36.43 -7.88 -23.84
C GLU A 140 -36.48 -7.61 -25.35
#